data_AF-A0A0N0ABL8-F1
#
_entry.id   AF-A0A0N0ABL8-F1
#
_cell.length_a   1.000
_cell.length_b   1.000
_cell.length_c   1.000
_cell.angle_alpha   90.00
_cell.angle_beta   90.00
_cell.angle_gamma   90.00
#
_symmetry.space_group_name_H-M   'P 1'
#
loop_
_entity.id
_entity.type
_entity.pdbx_description
1 polymer ?
#
loop_
_entity_poly.entity_id
_entity_poly.type
_entity_poly.pdbx_seq_one_letter_code
_entity_poly.pdbx_strand_id
1 'polypeptide(L)'
;MGPGGRRPPHPLPPCTIGEYFTAEQPLLAPLPQEPFETGRLSTPWVDRYSRICVRMNRYSVPVRLIGRTARFAAAGAELLGGE
;
A
#
# COMPACT_ATOMS: atom_id res chain seq x y z
N MET A 1 -9.82 -10.15 48.87
CA MET A 1 -8.66 -10.55 48.04
C MET A 1 -9.09 -11.79 47.26
N GLY A 2 -9.63 -11.61 46.05
CA GLY A 2 -10.17 -12.72 45.26
C GLY A 2 -9.05 -13.46 44.52
N PRO A 3 -9.10 -14.80 44.41
CA PRO A 3 -8.08 -15.57 43.70
C PRO A 3 -8.12 -15.18 42.22
N GLY A 4 -6.99 -14.68 41.71
CA GLY A 4 -6.84 -14.30 40.31
C GLY A 4 -7.13 -15.51 39.41
N GLY A 5 -8.24 -15.44 38.68
CA GLY A 5 -8.58 -16.43 37.67
C GLY A 5 -7.49 -16.47 36.60
N ARG A 6 -6.71 -17.55 36.57
CA ARG A 6 -5.78 -17.81 35.48
C ARG A 6 -6.61 -17.92 34.20
N ARG A 7 -6.33 -17.09 33.20
CA ARG A 7 -6.94 -17.27 31.87
C ARG A 7 -6.64 -18.69 31.42
N PRO A 8 -7.63 -19.42 30.86
CA PRO A 8 -7.35 -20.72 30.27
C PRO A 8 -6.27 -20.55 29.19
N PRO A 9 -5.35 -21.52 29.06
CA PRO A 9 -4.33 -21.47 28.02
C PRO A 9 -5.03 -21.40 26.65
N HIS A 10 -4.48 -20.56 25.77
CA HIS A 10 -4.89 -20.57 24.36
C HIS A 10 -4.68 -22.00 23.83
N PRO A 11 -5.67 -22.59 23.12
CA PRO A 11 -5.69 -24.02 22.79
C PRO A 11 -4.57 -24.46 21.84
N LEU A 12 -3.83 -23.51 21.28
CA LEU A 12 -2.69 -23.77 20.39
C LEU A 12 -1.45 -23.06 20.94
N PRO A 13 -0.26 -23.70 20.85
CA PRO A 13 1.00 -23.00 21.13
C PRO A 13 1.04 -21.69 20.33
N PRO A 14 1.67 -20.62 20.87
CA PRO A 14 1.77 -19.36 20.15
C PRO A 14 2.69 -19.56 18.94
N CYS A 15 2.12 -19.98 17.82
CA CYS A 15 2.80 -19.94 16.55
C CYS A 15 2.85 -18.49 16.06
N THR A 16 3.95 -18.13 15.42
CA THR A 16 4.11 -16.86 14.74
C THR A 16 3.19 -16.80 13.52
N ILE A 17 2.87 -15.59 13.06
CA ILE A 17 2.12 -15.41 11.81
C ILE A 17 2.81 -16.09 10.62
N GLY A 18 4.15 -16.15 10.62
CA GLY A 18 4.91 -16.83 9.57
C GLY A 18 4.71 -18.35 9.56
N GLU A 19 4.58 -18.98 10.72
CA GLU A 19 4.31 -20.43 10.83
C GLU A 19 2.89 -20.76 10.37
N TYR A 20 1.91 -19.93 10.72
CA TYR A 20 0.54 -20.06 10.18
C TYR A 20 0.52 -19.86 8.66
N PHE A 21 1.17 -18.81 8.16
CA PHE A 21 1.25 -18.55 6.72
C PHE A 21 1.90 -19.71 5.95
N THR A 22 2.94 -20.33 6.50
CA THR A 22 3.60 -21.48 5.86
C THR A 22 2.65 -22.67 5.72
N ALA A 23 1.80 -22.91 6.71
CA ALA A 23 0.80 -23.99 6.67
C ALA A 23 -0.33 -23.68 5.65
N GLU A 24 -0.71 -22.41 5.52
CA GLU A 24 -1.80 -21.97 4.64
C GLU A 24 -1.35 -21.68 3.20
N GLN A 25 -0.07 -21.37 2.97
CA GLN A 25 0.47 -20.99 1.66
C GLN A 25 0.15 -21.99 0.54
N PRO A 26 0.26 -23.32 0.72
CA PRO A 26 -0.06 -24.28 -0.34
C PRO A 26 -1.54 -24.30 -0.75
N LEU A 27 -2.42 -23.72 0.08
CA LEU A 27 -3.85 -23.61 -0.19
C LEU A 27 -4.20 -22.35 -1.02
N LEU A 28 -3.27 -21.41 -1.14
CA LEU A 28 -3.47 -20.15 -1.88
C LEU A 28 -3.31 -20.37 -3.39
N ALA A 29 -4.02 -19.55 -4.16
CA ALA A 29 -3.77 -19.45 -5.59
C ALA A 29 -2.36 -18.86 -5.84
N PRO A 30 -1.68 -19.25 -6.93
CA PRO A 30 -0.42 -18.61 -7.32
C PRO A 30 -0.64 -17.12 -7.54
N LEU A 31 0.37 -16.31 -7.25
CA LEU A 31 0.31 -14.89 -7.55
C LEU A 31 0.13 -14.69 -9.07
N PRO A 32 -0.68 -13.70 -9.48
CA PRO A 32 -0.78 -13.33 -10.88
C PRO A 32 0.61 -13.02 -11.46
N GLN A 33 0.87 -13.49 -12.69
CA GLN A 33 2.11 -13.16 -13.40
C GLN A 33 2.16 -11.69 -13.83
N GLU A 34 1.00 -11.10 -14.11
CA GLU A 34 0.89 -9.69 -14.44
C GLU A 34 0.98 -8.85 -13.15
N PRO A 35 1.87 -7.85 -13.09
CA PRO A 35 1.93 -6.94 -11.96
C PRO A 35 0.59 -6.25 -11.71
N PHE A 36 0.22 -6.10 -10.44
CA PHE A 36 -0.95 -5.31 -10.10
C PHE A 36 -0.66 -3.83 -10.34
N GLU A 37 -1.38 -3.19 -11.27
CA GLU A 37 -1.30 -1.75 -11.50
C GLU A 37 -1.85 -0.97 -10.28
N THR A 38 -0.98 -0.75 -9.30
CA THR A 38 -1.28 0.10 -8.13
C THR A 38 -1.38 1.58 -8.53
N GLY A 39 -0.88 1.91 -9.73
CA GLY A 39 -0.86 3.24 -10.32
C GLY A 39 -2.25 3.77 -10.67
N ARG A 40 -2.82 4.69 -9.88
CA ARG A 40 -4.03 5.40 -10.37
C ARG A 40 -3.63 6.48 -11.37
N LEU A 41 -3.98 6.28 -12.64
CA LEU A 41 -3.85 7.31 -13.67
C LEU A 41 -4.85 8.44 -13.46
N SER A 42 -4.40 9.67 -13.66
CA SER A 42 -5.22 10.88 -13.60
C SER A 42 -4.70 11.92 -14.59
N THR A 43 -5.59 12.77 -15.09
CA THR A 43 -5.25 13.85 -16.03
C THR A 43 -5.60 15.23 -15.47
N PRO A 44 -5.01 15.65 -14.33
CA PRO A 44 -5.28 16.94 -13.74
C PRO A 44 -4.80 18.09 -14.64
N TRP A 45 -5.48 19.23 -14.52
CA TRP A 45 -5.04 20.49 -15.11
C TRP A 45 -3.92 21.11 -14.28
N VAL A 46 -2.90 21.65 -14.94
CA VAL A 46 -1.77 22.31 -14.31
C VAL A 46 -2.10 23.78 -14.05
N ASP A 47 -2.09 24.16 -12.78
CA ASP A 47 -2.41 25.52 -12.35
C ASP A 47 -1.33 26.56 -12.69
N ARG A 48 -1.69 27.83 -12.53
CA ARG A 48 -0.79 28.98 -12.79
C ARG A 48 0.48 28.99 -11.94
N TYR A 49 0.55 28.18 -10.88
CA TYR A 49 1.70 28.04 -9.99
C TYR A 49 2.53 26.78 -10.32
N SER A 50 2.27 26.16 -11.48
CA SER A 50 2.95 24.94 -11.91
C SER A 50 2.71 23.77 -10.95
N ARG A 51 1.46 23.61 -10.48
CA ARG A 51 1.04 22.51 -9.61
C ARG A 51 -0.16 21.76 -10.14
N ILE A 52 -0.26 20.49 -9.79
CA ILE A 52 -1.45 19.65 -9.98
C ILE A 52 -2.05 19.23 -8.64
N CYS A 53 -3.36 19.09 -8.58
CA CYS A 53 -4.05 18.46 -7.46
C CYS A 53 -4.28 16.98 -7.77
N VAL A 54 -3.72 16.10 -6.94
CA VAL A 54 -3.99 14.65 -6.99
C VAL A 54 -4.68 14.28 -5.68
N ARG A 55 -5.96 13.93 -5.76
CA ARG A 55 -6.85 13.76 -4.60
C ARG A 55 -6.85 15.02 -3.73
N MET A 56 -6.23 14.96 -2.56
CA MET A 56 -6.14 16.05 -1.58
C MET A 56 -4.75 16.71 -1.54
N ASN A 57 -3.78 16.20 -2.31
CA ASN A 57 -2.40 16.66 -2.29
C ASN A 57 -2.05 17.51 -3.52
N ARG A 58 -1.12 18.45 -3.36
CA ARG A 58 -0.60 19.32 -4.42
C ARG A 58 0.84 18.96 -4.73
N TYR A 59 1.13 18.75 -6.01
CA TYR A 59 2.47 18.41 -6.49
C TYR A 59 2.94 19.42 -7.52
N SER A 60 4.22 19.79 -7.44
CA SER A 60 4.86 20.65 -8.43
C SER A 60 5.15 19.87 -9.72
N VAL A 61 5.00 20.54 -10.85
CA VAL A 61 5.32 20.01 -12.18
C VAL A 61 6.18 21.01 -12.96
N PRO A 62 6.75 20.66 -14.13
CA PRO A 62 7.48 21.61 -14.95
C PRO A 62 6.62 22.79 -15.44
N VAL A 63 7.14 24.02 -15.32
CA VAL A 63 6.46 25.30 -15.67
C VAL A 63 5.93 25.34 -17.10
N ARG A 64 6.59 24.63 -18.04
CA ARG A 64 6.14 24.54 -19.43
C ARG A 64 4.78 23.85 -19.62
N LEU A 65 4.27 23.20 -18.57
CA LEU A 65 2.98 22.53 -18.56
C LEU A 65 1.81 23.38 -18.04
N ILE A 66 2.05 24.61 -17.57
CA ILE A 66 0.97 25.51 -17.11
C ILE A 66 -0.10 25.65 -18.20
N GLY A 67 -1.36 25.54 -17.82
CA GLY A 67 -2.50 25.62 -18.74
C GLY A 67 -2.76 24.34 -19.53
N ARG A 68 -1.95 23.29 -19.35
CA ARG A 68 -2.12 21.98 -20.00
C ARG A 68 -2.69 20.95 -19.03
N THR A 69 -3.23 19.87 -19.58
CA THR A 69 -3.51 18.65 -18.82
C THR A 69 -2.27 17.77 -18.79
N ALA A 70 -1.93 17.23 -17.62
CA ALA A 70 -0.78 16.36 -17.44
C ALA A 70 -1.24 14.94 -17.09
N ARG A 71 -0.65 13.91 -17.70
CA ARG A 71 -0.87 12.52 -17.28
C ARG A 71 0.01 12.22 -16.06
N PHE A 72 -0.62 11.76 -14.98
CA PHE A 72 0.05 11.43 -13.73
C PHE A 72 -0.38 10.03 -13.28
N ALA A 73 0.60 9.23 -12.82
CA ALA A 73 0.38 7.94 -12.19
C ALA A 73 0.90 8.01 -10.74
N ALA A 74 0.03 7.80 -9.76
CA ALA A 74 0.46 7.57 -8.38
C ALA A 74 0.64 6.08 -8.16
N ALA A 75 1.89 5.60 -8.20
CA ALA A 75 2.24 4.29 -7.67
C ALA A 75 2.43 4.38 -6.14
N GLY A 76 2.05 3.34 -5.41
CA GLY A 76 2.39 3.20 -4.00
C GLY A 76 3.91 3.18 -3.82
N ALA A 77 4.42 3.76 -2.73
CA ALA A 77 5.83 3.69 -2.40
C ALA A 77 6.16 2.28 -1.90
N GLU A 78 7.05 1.58 -2.60
CA GLU A 78 7.65 0.33 -2.13
C GLU A 78 8.82 0.66 -1.20
N LEU A 79 8.83 0.09 0.00
CA LEU A 79 10.01 0.11 0.87
C LEU A 79 10.90 -1.05 0.42
N LEU A 80 12.02 -0.76 -0.24
CA LEU A 80 13.09 -1.72 -0.41
C LEU A 80 13.62 -2.06 0.99
N GLY A 81 13.18 -3.20 1.53
CA GLY A 81 13.69 -3.74 2.78
C GLY A 81 15.20 -3.93 2.67
N GLY A 82 15.94 -3.30 3.57
CA GLY A 82 17.35 -3.60 3.79
C GLY A 82 17.50 -5.01 4.38
N GLU A 83 18.53 -5.68 3.91
CA GLU A 83 19.04 -7.00 4.32
C GLU A 83 19.02 -7.24 5.84
#